data_AF-A0A078IZN6-F1
#
_entry.id   AF-A0A078IZN6-F1
#
_cell.length_a   1.000
_cell.length_b   1.000
_cell.length_c   1.000
_cell.angle_alpha   90.00
_cell.angle_beta   90.00
_cell.angle_gamma   90.00
#
_symmetry.space_group_name_H-M   'P 1'
#
loop_
_entity.id
_entity.type
_entity.pdbx_description
1 polymer ?
#
loop_
_entity_poly.entity_id
_entity_poly.type
_entity_poly.pdbx_seq_one_letter_code
_entity_poly.pdbx_strand_id
1 'polypeptide(L)'
;MEFRKLARLASDINNSPNLNLLAGGASEGPDPREVELYVEEILSLMQLGEDYTEFMVSKIKSLTSVDAELLPRATKAFRNGSFSKVIQDVTGFYVILEGFFMVENVRKAIRIDEHVPDSLTTSMVDDVFYVLQSCLRRAISTSNISSVIAVLSNAGSLLANDYHEALQQKIREPNLGARLFLGGIGCIKTMVDLKPNLAY
;
A
#
# COMPACT_ATOMS: atom_id res chain seq x y z
N MET A 1 -4.55 -19.80 -23.39
CA MET A 1 -5.14 -18.45 -23.27
C MET A 1 -5.43 -18.23 -21.78
N GLU A 2 -4.67 -17.32 -21.17
CA GLU A 2 -4.44 -17.19 -19.72
C GLU A 2 -5.52 -16.33 -19.02
N PHE A 3 -6.80 -16.63 -19.25
CA PHE A 3 -7.92 -15.82 -18.74
C PHE A 3 -8.09 -15.82 -17.22
N ARG A 4 -7.32 -16.64 -16.49
CA ARG A 4 -7.43 -16.79 -15.03
C ARG A 4 -6.23 -16.23 -14.26
N LYS A 5 -5.25 -15.62 -14.94
CA LYS A 5 -4.06 -15.07 -14.27
C LYS A 5 -4.40 -14.11 -13.15
N LEU A 6 -5.28 -13.14 -13.44
CA LEU A 6 -5.67 -12.11 -12.47
C LEU A 6 -6.38 -12.72 -11.25
N ALA A 7 -7.29 -13.67 -11.49
CA ALA A 7 -8.00 -14.36 -10.43
C ALA A 7 -7.09 -15.26 -9.58
N ARG A 8 -6.10 -15.92 -10.20
CA ARG A 8 -5.07 -16.68 -9.48
C ARG A 8 -4.19 -15.75 -8.66
N LEU A 9 -3.68 -14.68 -9.25
CA LEU A 9 -2.86 -13.68 -8.57
C LEU A 9 -3.57 -13.08 -7.35
N ALA A 10 -4.84 -12.68 -7.51
CA ALA A 10 -5.64 -12.18 -6.40
C ALA A 10 -5.89 -13.25 -5.32
N SER A 11 -6.09 -14.50 -5.72
CA SER A 11 -6.20 -15.61 -4.76
C SER A 11 -4.88 -15.87 -4.04
N ASP A 12 -3.75 -15.81 -4.73
CA ASP A 12 -2.43 -16.03 -4.17
C ASP A 12 -2.13 -14.96 -3.11
N ILE A 13 -2.40 -13.68 -3.44
CA ILE A 13 -2.29 -12.55 -2.51
C ILE A 13 -3.15 -12.75 -1.26
N ASN A 14 -4.41 -13.18 -1.40
CA ASN A 14 -5.30 -13.39 -0.26
C ASN A 14 -4.92 -14.61 0.60
N ASN A 15 -4.26 -15.60 0.00
CA ASN A 15 -3.84 -16.82 0.68
C ASN A 15 -2.44 -16.70 1.30
N SER A 16 -1.64 -15.72 0.86
CA SER A 16 -0.36 -15.40 1.52
C SER A 16 -0.64 -15.03 2.98
N PRO A 17 0.02 -15.70 3.95
CA PRO A 17 -0.23 -15.45 5.37
C PRO A 17 0.03 -13.97 5.67
N ASN A 18 -0.78 -13.40 6.57
CA ASN A 18 -0.74 -12.00 6.97
C ASN A 18 0.69 -11.46 6.97
N LEU A 19 0.87 -10.44 6.12
CA LEU A 19 2.06 -9.69 5.81
C LEU A 19 2.60 -8.96 7.05
N ASN A 20 2.93 -9.66 8.15
CA ASN A 20 3.58 -9.07 9.33
C ASN A 20 4.82 -8.32 8.84
N LEU A 21 4.79 -6.98 8.87
CA LEU A 21 5.83 -6.17 8.23
C LEU A 21 7.22 -6.38 8.86
N LEU A 22 7.23 -6.85 10.10
CA LEU A 22 8.39 -6.99 10.96
C LEU A 22 8.99 -8.40 10.95
N ALA A 23 8.31 -9.39 10.34
CA ALA A 23 8.91 -10.68 10.09
C ALA A 23 9.87 -10.53 8.92
N GLY A 24 11.18 -10.51 9.19
CA GLY A 24 12.25 -10.41 8.19
C GLY A 24 12.40 -11.62 7.25
N GLY A 25 11.30 -12.29 6.91
CA GLY A 25 11.23 -13.39 5.94
C GLY A 25 11.16 -12.87 4.50
N ALA A 26 11.69 -13.66 3.57
CA ALA A 26 11.56 -13.42 2.14
C ALA A 26 10.08 -13.25 1.75
N SER A 27 9.78 -12.32 0.84
CA SER A 27 8.42 -12.08 0.34
C SER A 27 7.88 -13.36 -0.31
N GLU A 28 7.03 -14.10 0.41
CA GLU A 28 6.39 -15.33 -0.08
C GLU A 28 5.20 -15.03 -1.02
N GLY A 29 5.29 -13.94 -1.78
CA GLY A 29 4.25 -13.39 -2.63
C GLY A 29 4.76 -13.01 -4.02
N PRO A 30 3.85 -12.62 -4.94
CA PRO A 30 4.21 -12.19 -6.29
C PRO A 30 5.13 -10.97 -6.27
N ASP A 31 5.97 -10.79 -7.30
CA ASP A 31 6.82 -9.59 -7.41
C ASP A 31 5.92 -8.34 -7.45
N PRO A 32 6.11 -7.36 -6.53
CA PRO A 32 5.34 -6.13 -6.52
C PRO A 32 5.37 -5.37 -7.86
N ARG A 33 6.43 -5.52 -8.66
CA ARG A 33 6.53 -4.92 -9.99
C ARG A 33 5.59 -5.57 -11.00
N GLU A 34 5.40 -6.89 -10.92
CA GLU A 34 4.44 -7.58 -11.77
C GLU A 34 3.01 -7.18 -11.38
N VAL A 35 2.74 -7.02 -10.09
CA VAL A 35 1.45 -6.54 -9.59
C VAL A 35 1.16 -5.12 -10.07
N GLU A 36 2.14 -4.22 -10.03
CA GLU A 36 1.99 -2.82 -10.49
C GLU A 36 1.52 -2.74 -11.95
N LEU A 37 2.04 -3.59 -12.84
CA LEU A 37 1.58 -3.63 -14.23
C LEU A 37 0.08 -3.92 -14.34
N TYR A 38 -0.42 -4.89 -13.57
CA TYR A 38 -1.85 -5.20 -13.55
C TYR A 38 -2.68 -4.06 -12.93
N VAL A 39 -2.14 -3.35 -11.94
CA VAL A 39 -2.81 -2.18 -11.34
C VAL A 39 -3.02 -1.08 -12.39
N GLU A 40 -2.00 -0.76 -13.18
CA GLU A 40 -2.09 0.29 -14.22
C GLU A 40 -3.06 -0.09 -15.34
N GLU A 41 -3.07 -1.36 -15.77
CA GLU A 41 -4.02 -1.85 -16.76
C GLU A 41 -5.46 -1.81 -16.23
N ILE A 42 -5.68 -2.26 -14.99
CA ILE A 42 -7.01 -2.22 -14.35
C ILE A 42 -7.47 -0.77 -14.15
N LEU A 43 -6.58 0.14 -13.75
CA LEU A 43 -6.89 1.55 -13.59
C LEU A 43 -7.44 2.15 -14.89
N SER A 44 -6.80 1.84 -16.01
CA SER A 44 -7.25 2.26 -17.34
C SER A 44 -8.63 1.68 -17.69
N LEU A 45 -8.88 0.41 -17.36
CA LEU A 45 -10.18 -0.23 -17.57
C LEU A 45 -11.29 0.38 -16.70
N MET A 46 -10.99 0.72 -15.45
CA MET A 46 -11.95 1.36 -14.53
C MET A 46 -12.32 2.75 -15.03
N GLN A 47 -11.35 3.56 -15.42
CA GLN A 47 -11.59 4.90 -15.99
C GLN A 47 -12.49 4.83 -17.23
N LEU A 48 -12.14 3.96 -18.18
CA LEU A 48 -12.94 3.74 -19.38
C LEU A 48 -14.35 3.23 -19.04
N GLY A 49 -14.47 2.40 -18.00
CA GLY A 49 -15.74 1.88 -17.52
C GLY A 49 -16.66 2.96 -16.93
N GLU A 50 -16.10 3.90 -16.19
CA GLU A 50 -16.83 5.06 -15.67
C GLU A 50 -17.22 6.03 -16.80
N ASP A 51 -16.31 6.33 -17.74
CA ASP A 51 -16.61 7.15 -18.92
C ASP A 51 -17.78 6.56 -19.74
N TYR A 52 -17.76 5.23 -19.94
CA TYR A 52 -18.84 4.52 -20.61
C TYR A 52 -20.14 4.57 -19.81
N THR A 53 -20.07 4.43 -18.49
CA THR A 53 -21.24 4.54 -17.60
C THR A 53 -21.88 5.92 -17.72
N GLU A 54 -21.08 6.97 -17.65
CA GLU A 54 -21.55 8.35 -17.79
C GLU A 54 -22.16 8.59 -19.17
N PHE A 55 -21.48 8.14 -20.23
CA PHE A 55 -21.98 8.22 -21.59
C PHE A 55 -23.34 7.54 -21.75
N MET A 56 -23.48 6.30 -21.26
CA MET A 56 -24.72 5.53 -21.37
C MET A 56 -25.86 6.17 -20.57
N VAL A 57 -25.59 6.63 -19.35
CA VAL A 57 -26.57 7.35 -18.54
C VAL A 57 -26.99 8.66 -19.23
N SER A 58 -26.05 9.38 -19.86
CA SER A 58 -26.34 10.58 -20.64
C SER A 58 -27.23 10.29 -21.85
N LYS A 59 -26.96 9.20 -22.59
CA LYS A 59 -27.82 8.73 -23.69
C LYS A 59 -29.22 8.37 -23.22
N ILE A 60 -29.36 7.65 -22.11
CA ILE A 60 -30.66 7.31 -21.53
C ILE A 60 -31.42 8.60 -21.15
N LYS A 61 -30.75 9.58 -20.53
CA LYS A 61 -31.35 10.90 -20.22
C LYS A 61 -31.84 11.62 -21.47
N SER A 62 -31.12 11.53 -22.59
CA SER A 62 -31.53 12.19 -23.85
C SER A 62 -32.81 11.60 -24.47
N LEU A 63 -33.19 10.37 -24.11
CA LEU A 63 -34.40 9.70 -24.62
C LEU A 63 -35.69 10.06 -23.85
N THR A 64 -35.60 10.96 -22.87
CA THR A 64 -36.71 11.36 -21.99
C THR A 64 -37.86 12.10 -22.66
N SER A 65 -37.70 12.55 -23.91
CA SER A 65 -38.76 13.26 -24.65
C SER A 65 -39.98 12.36 -24.98
N VAL A 66 -39.88 11.05 -24.76
CA VAL A 66 -40.90 10.06 -25.19
C VAL A 66 -41.64 9.44 -24.00
N ASP A 67 -40.99 9.22 -22.85
CA ASP A 67 -41.59 8.55 -21.67
C ASP A 67 -40.81 8.95 -20.39
N ALA A 68 -41.52 9.53 -19.41
CA ALA A 68 -40.94 10.00 -18.15
C ALA A 68 -40.49 8.85 -17.22
N GLU A 69 -41.09 7.67 -17.32
CA GLU A 69 -40.70 6.48 -16.54
C GLU A 69 -39.54 5.70 -17.18
N LEU A 70 -39.24 5.98 -18.44
CA LEU A 70 -38.13 5.36 -19.17
C LEU A 70 -36.79 5.61 -18.48
N LEU A 71 -36.56 6.84 -18.03
CA LEU A 71 -35.30 7.25 -17.40
C LEU A 71 -34.96 6.43 -16.14
N PRO A 72 -35.81 6.41 -15.09
CA PRO A 72 -35.50 5.64 -13.89
C PRO A 72 -35.43 4.14 -14.18
N ARG A 73 -36.31 3.60 -15.05
CA ARG A 73 -36.32 2.17 -15.40
C ARG A 73 -35.05 1.76 -16.16
N ALA A 74 -34.70 2.46 -17.23
CA ALA A 74 -33.54 2.14 -18.06
C ALA A 74 -32.23 2.38 -17.30
N THR A 75 -32.13 3.45 -16.50
CA THR A 75 -30.96 3.70 -15.66
C THR A 75 -30.77 2.59 -14.63
N LYS A 76 -31.86 2.15 -13.98
CA LYS A 76 -31.81 1.03 -13.03
C LYS A 76 -31.41 -0.27 -13.71
N ALA A 77 -31.98 -0.58 -14.88
CA ALA A 77 -31.65 -1.77 -15.64
C ALA A 77 -30.18 -1.78 -16.08
N PHE A 78 -29.66 -0.64 -16.56
CA PHE A 78 -28.25 -0.49 -16.94
C PHE A 78 -27.33 -0.66 -15.74
N ARG A 79 -27.60 0.04 -14.63
CA ARG A 79 -26.79 -0.03 -13.40
C ARG A 79 -26.80 -1.40 -12.73
N ASN A 80 -27.81 -2.22 -12.99
CA ASN A 80 -27.90 -3.60 -12.47
C ASN A 80 -27.54 -4.65 -13.53
N GLY A 81 -27.11 -4.23 -14.72
CA GLY A 81 -26.81 -5.08 -15.85
C GLY A 81 -25.51 -5.88 -15.68
N SER A 82 -25.22 -6.72 -16.66
CA SER A 82 -23.98 -7.51 -16.71
C SER A 82 -22.72 -6.63 -16.70
N PHE A 83 -22.77 -5.47 -17.36
CA PHE A 83 -21.66 -4.53 -17.40
C PHE A 83 -21.26 -4.07 -15.98
N SER A 84 -22.23 -3.62 -15.18
CA SER A 84 -21.96 -3.20 -13.80
C SER A 84 -21.38 -4.31 -12.94
N LYS A 85 -21.79 -5.57 -13.15
CA LYS A 85 -21.22 -6.72 -12.44
C LYS A 85 -19.74 -6.89 -12.78
N VAL A 86 -19.38 -6.78 -14.06
CA VAL A 86 -17.97 -6.86 -14.49
C VAL A 86 -17.16 -5.70 -13.92
N ILE A 87 -17.70 -4.48 -13.87
CA ILE A 87 -17.03 -3.34 -13.20
C ILE A 87 -16.81 -3.61 -11.71
N GLN A 88 -17.79 -4.20 -11.02
CA GLN A 88 -17.63 -4.61 -9.62
C GLN A 88 -16.54 -5.66 -9.44
N ASP A 89 -16.47 -6.67 -10.32
CA ASP A 89 -15.43 -7.69 -10.28
C ASP A 89 -14.03 -7.08 -10.50
N VAL A 90 -13.90 -6.20 -11.51
CA VAL A 90 -12.64 -5.46 -11.78
C VAL A 90 -12.25 -4.58 -10.60
N THR A 91 -13.23 -3.92 -9.96
CA THR A 91 -13.00 -3.13 -8.74
C THR A 91 -12.49 -4.02 -7.60
N GLY A 92 -13.02 -5.23 -7.46
CA GLY A 92 -12.54 -6.20 -6.48
C GLY A 92 -11.07 -6.59 -6.69
N PHE A 93 -10.68 -6.87 -7.94
CA PHE A 93 -9.29 -7.16 -8.28
C PHE A 93 -8.38 -5.96 -8.01
N TYR A 94 -8.80 -4.75 -8.39
CA TYR A 94 -8.06 -3.52 -8.13
C TYR A 94 -7.74 -3.37 -6.64
N VAL A 95 -8.74 -3.48 -5.76
CA VAL A 95 -8.56 -3.28 -4.32
C VAL A 95 -7.57 -4.27 -3.72
N ILE A 96 -7.61 -5.54 -4.15
CA ILE A 96 -6.67 -6.57 -3.68
C ILE A 96 -5.24 -6.24 -4.11
N LEU A 97 -5.05 -5.92 -5.40
CA LEU A 97 -3.72 -5.66 -5.96
C LEU A 97 -3.11 -4.36 -5.45
N GLU A 98 -3.90 -3.29 -5.40
CA GLU A 98 -3.47 -1.99 -4.85
C GLU A 98 -3.14 -2.12 -3.36
N GLY A 99 -3.94 -2.88 -2.60
CA GLY A 99 -3.65 -3.19 -1.20
C GLY A 99 -2.32 -3.91 -1.03
N PHE A 100 -2.09 -4.99 -1.79
CA PHE A 100 -0.81 -5.71 -1.76
C PHE A 100 0.38 -4.81 -2.13
N PHE A 101 0.26 -4.07 -3.24
CA PHE A 101 1.29 -3.14 -3.70
C PHE A 101 1.65 -2.12 -2.61
N MET A 102 0.63 -1.55 -1.94
CA MET A 102 0.82 -0.57 -0.87
C MET A 102 1.62 -1.18 0.28
N VAL A 103 1.22 -2.36 0.77
CA VAL A 103 1.85 -2.98 1.93
C VAL A 103 3.31 -3.38 1.62
N GLU A 104 3.58 -3.98 0.46
CA GLU A 104 4.94 -4.37 0.07
C GLU A 104 5.88 -3.17 -0.10
N ASN A 105 5.40 -2.07 -0.70
CA ASN A 105 6.21 -0.88 -0.89
C ASN A 105 6.45 -0.13 0.43
N VAL A 106 5.46 -0.09 1.35
CA VAL A 106 5.68 0.45 2.70
C VAL A 106 6.67 -0.41 3.48
N ARG A 107 6.60 -1.74 3.38
CA ARG A 107 7.62 -2.63 3.99
C ARG A 107 8.99 -2.36 3.42
N LYS A 108 9.09 -2.15 2.11
CA LYS A 108 10.35 -1.80 1.46
C LYS A 108 10.89 -0.47 1.98
N ALA A 109 10.06 0.56 2.07
CA ALA A 109 10.44 1.88 2.62
C ALA A 109 10.99 1.77 4.05
N ILE A 110 10.33 0.98 4.91
CA ILE A 110 10.79 0.76 6.29
C ILE A 110 12.15 0.02 6.33
N ARG A 111 12.38 -0.95 5.43
CA ARG A 111 13.63 -1.73 5.40
C ARG A 111 14.83 -0.94 4.88
N ILE A 112 14.62 -0.05 3.92
CA ILE A 112 15.70 0.75 3.31
C ILE A 112 15.90 2.10 4.03
N ASP A 113 15.25 2.29 5.18
CA ASP A 113 15.31 3.51 5.97
C ASP A 113 16.75 4.00 6.17
N GLU A 114 17.00 5.26 5.77
CA GLU A 114 18.29 5.91 5.85
C GLU A 114 18.20 7.14 6.75
N HIS A 115 19.29 7.39 7.50
CA HIS A 115 19.45 8.63 8.23
C HIS A 115 19.91 9.72 7.27
N VAL A 116 19.08 10.72 7.06
CA VAL A 116 19.38 11.89 6.22
C VAL A 116 20.05 12.96 7.09
N PRO A 117 21.32 13.33 6.81
CA PRO A 117 21.99 14.43 7.53
C PRO A 117 21.18 15.72 7.42
N ASP A 118 21.12 16.49 8.51
CA ASP A 118 20.36 17.74 8.62
C ASP A 118 18.82 17.62 8.52
N SER A 119 18.27 16.40 8.44
CA SER A 119 16.82 16.16 8.49
C SER A 119 16.32 15.97 9.92
N LEU A 120 15.07 16.40 10.18
CA LEU A 120 14.37 16.19 11.44
C LEU A 120 13.78 14.77 11.56
N THR A 121 13.62 14.07 10.45
CA THR A 121 12.99 12.73 10.36
C THR A 121 13.83 11.79 9.50
N THR A 122 13.64 10.48 9.70
CA THR A 122 14.28 9.45 8.86
C THR A 122 13.64 9.43 7.46
N SER A 123 14.34 8.90 6.45
CA SER A 123 13.81 8.83 5.07
C SER A 123 12.52 8.00 4.98
N MET A 124 12.37 7.00 5.86
CA MET A 124 11.17 6.16 5.95
C MET A 124 9.86 6.96 6.04
N VAL A 125 9.85 8.10 6.74
CA VAL A 125 8.63 8.91 6.87
C VAL A 125 8.21 9.42 5.48
N ASP A 126 9.12 10.03 4.74
CA ASP A 126 8.82 10.58 3.42
C ASP A 126 8.48 9.47 2.41
N ASP A 127 9.23 8.36 2.44
CA ASP A 127 9.02 7.23 1.53
C ASP A 127 7.66 6.54 1.75
N VAL A 128 7.26 6.32 3.00
CA VAL A 128 5.95 5.71 3.32
C VAL A 128 4.82 6.62 2.88
N PHE A 129 4.89 7.93 3.20
CA PHE A 129 3.85 8.86 2.81
C PHE A 129 3.78 9.08 1.30
N TYR A 130 4.91 8.99 0.58
CA TYR A 130 4.94 8.97 -0.87
C TYR A 130 4.18 7.78 -1.45
N VAL A 131 4.43 6.56 -0.95
CA VAL A 131 3.72 5.35 -1.38
C VAL A 131 2.22 5.47 -1.12
N LEU A 132 1.82 5.88 0.09
CA LEU A 132 0.42 6.05 0.45
C LEU A 132 -0.27 7.10 -0.43
N GLN A 133 0.38 8.23 -0.65
CA GLN A 133 -0.15 9.29 -1.51
C GLN A 133 -0.33 8.79 -2.95
N SER A 134 0.64 8.04 -3.49
CA SER A 134 0.57 7.46 -4.83
C SER A 134 -0.65 6.54 -4.99
N CYS A 135 -0.82 5.60 -4.06
CA CYS A 135 -1.94 4.66 -4.08
C CYS A 135 -3.30 5.37 -3.96
N LEU A 136 -3.40 6.37 -3.07
CA LEU A 136 -4.63 7.16 -2.90
C LEU A 136 -4.95 7.99 -4.14
N ARG A 137 -3.95 8.58 -4.80
CA ARG A 137 -4.15 9.31 -6.07
C ARG A 137 -4.63 8.40 -7.19
N ARG A 138 -4.08 7.18 -7.31
CA ARG A 138 -4.59 6.18 -8.25
C ARG A 138 -6.03 5.79 -7.94
N ALA A 139 -6.34 5.53 -6.67
CA ALA A 139 -7.71 5.19 -6.26
C ALA A 139 -8.70 6.29 -6.63
N ILE A 140 -8.37 7.57 -6.38
CA ILE A 140 -9.19 8.71 -6.80
C ILE A 140 -9.36 8.75 -8.33
N SER A 141 -8.30 8.42 -9.06
CA SER A 141 -8.30 8.41 -10.53
C SER A 141 -9.20 7.32 -11.12
N THR A 142 -9.60 6.31 -10.34
CA THR A 142 -10.59 5.30 -10.78
C THR A 142 -12.01 5.87 -10.91
N SER A 143 -12.29 7.06 -10.36
CA SER A 143 -13.63 7.67 -10.28
C SER A 143 -14.70 6.80 -9.60
N ASN A 144 -14.28 5.75 -8.87
CA ASN A 144 -15.18 4.81 -8.21
C ASN A 144 -15.10 4.99 -6.68
N ILE A 145 -16.21 5.33 -6.03
CA ILE A 145 -16.19 5.62 -4.58
C ILE A 145 -15.86 4.39 -3.73
N SER A 146 -16.22 3.19 -4.19
CA SER A 146 -15.99 1.95 -3.46
C SER A 146 -14.50 1.60 -3.39
N SER A 147 -13.77 1.79 -4.50
CA SER A 147 -12.31 1.60 -4.53
C SER A 147 -11.61 2.63 -3.64
N VAL A 148 -12.01 3.91 -3.71
CA VAL A 148 -11.43 4.99 -2.90
C VAL A 148 -11.56 4.68 -1.41
N ILE A 149 -12.77 4.30 -0.95
CA ILE A 149 -13.01 3.97 0.45
C ILE A 149 -12.16 2.77 0.86
N ALA A 150 -12.13 1.70 0.06
CA ALA A 150 -11.37 0.50 0.39
C ALA A 150 -9.85 0.76 0.49
N VAL A 151 -9.28 1.47 -0.48
CA VAL A 151 -7.84 1.82 -0.47
C VAL A 151 -7.52 2.76 0.69
N LEU A 152 -8.40 3.72 1.00
CA LEU A 152 -8.24 4.60 2.16
C LEU A 152 -8.28 3.84 3.49
N SER A 153 -9.19 2.87 3.62
CA SER A 153 -9.24 1.99 4.80
C SER A 153 -7.98 1.15 4.93
N ASN A 154 -7.44 0.63 3.82
CA ASN A 154 -6.18 -0.11 3.81
C ASN A 154 -5.01 0.78 4.28
N ALA A 155 -4.90 2.00 3.75
CA ALA A 155 -3.89 2.97 4.16
C ALA A 155 -3.99 3.32 5.65
N GLY A 156 -5.21 3.56 6.15
CA GLY A 156 -5.46 3.84 7.56
C GLY A 156 -5.05 2.68 8.47
N SER A 157 -5.38 1.45 8.08
CA SER A 157 -4.97 0.24 8.81
C SER A 157 -3.44 0.08 8.83
N LEU A 158 -2.78 0.29 7.69
CA LEU A 158 -1.32 0.17 7.57
C LEU A 158 -0.59 1.22 8.43
N LEU A 159 -1.12 2.45 8.49
CA LEU A 159 -0.62 3.52 9.35
C LEU A 159 -0.82 3.20 10.85
N ALA A 160 -1.99 2.71 11.21
CA ALA A 160 -2.36 2.44 12.60
C ALA A 160 -1.64 1.23 13.21
N ASN A 161 -1.19 0.30 12.37
CA ASN A 161 -0.53 -0.94 12.79
C ASN A 161 0.97 -0.89 12.46
N ASP A 162 1.36 -1.41 11.29
CA ASP A 162 2.76 -1.69 10.97
C ASP A 162 3.67 -0.46 10.96
N TYR A 163 3.20 0.65 10.41
CA TYR A 163 3.97 1.89 10.41
C TYR A 163 4.11 2.47 11.82
N HIS A 164 3.04 2.42 12.63
CA HIS A 164 3.10 2.85 14.02
C HIS A 164 4.11 2.03 14.82
N GLU A 165 4.14 0.71 14.63
CA GLU A 165 5.09 -0.17 15.31
C GLU A 165 6.53 0.08 14.85
N ALA A 166 6.78 0.21 13.55
CA ALA A 166 8.09 0.56 13.01
C ALA A 166 8.61 1.89 13.57
N LEU A 167 7.75 2.91 13.65
CA LEU A 167 8.10 4.20 14.22
C LEU A 167 8.38 4.12 15.74
N GLN A 168 7.58 3.35 16.48
CA GLN A 168 7.80 3.10 17.90
C GLN A 168 9.14 2.40 18.17
N GLN A 169 9.52 1.42 17.34
CA GLN A 169 10.82 0.76 17.44
C GLN A 169 11.96 1.77 17.25
N LYS A 170 11.86 2.64 16.25
CA LYS A 170 12.86 3.69 15.96
C LYS A 170 13.00 4.72 17.08
N ILE A 171 11.89 5.10 17.72
CA ILE A 171 11.92 6.02 18.87
C ILE A 171 12.55 5.35 20.10
N ARG A 172 12.36 4.03 20.26
CA ARG A 172 12.91 3.25 21.39
C ARG A 172 14.37 2.89 21.20
N GLU A 173 14.89 2.89 19.98
CA GLU A 173 16.32 2.71 19.75
C GLU A 173 17.07 3.80 20.53
N PRO A 174 17.91 3.43 21.53
CA PRO A 174 18.61 4.41 22.32
C PRO A 174 19.46 5.24 21.37
N ASN A 175 19.24 6.56 21.36
CA ASN A 175 20.01 7.55 20.63
C ASN A 175 21.48 7.14 20.67
N LEU A 176 22.22 7.30 19.56
CA LEU A 176 23.66 6.97 19.50
C LEU A 176 24.44 7.52 20.72
N GLY A 177 24.00 8.68 21.25
CA GLY A 177 24.44 9.22 22.54
C GLY A 177 24.25 8.28 23.73
N ALA A 178 23.07 7.70 23.96
CA ALA A 178 22.85 6.71 25.00
C ALA A 178 23.69 5.43 24.79
N ARG A 179 23.91 4.97 23.55
CA ARG A 179 24.84 3.84 23.28
C ARG A 179 26.30 4.18 23.57
N LEU A 180 26.74 5.40 23.28
CA LEU A 180 28.08 5.89 23.61
C LEU A 180 28.24 6.11 25.12
N PHE A 181 27.22 6.62 25.81
CA PHE A 181 27.23 6.84 27.27
C PHE A 181 27.13 5.52 28.06
N LEU A 182 26.33 4.55 27.62
CA LEU A 182 26.24 3.23 28.26
C LEU A 182 27.39 2.28 27.87
N GLY A 183 27.92 2.39 26.65
CA GLY A 183 29.09 1.62 26.19
C GLY A 183 30.41 2.06 26.84
N GLY A 184 30.50 3.30 27.32
CA GLY A 184 31.69 3.84 27.99
C GLY A 184 31.93 3.32 29.41
N ILE A 185 30.93 2.73 30.08
CA ILE A 185 31.08 2.22 31.45
C ILE A 185 31.77 0.83 31.47
N GLY A 186 31.86 0.15 30.32
CA GLY A 186 32.55 -1.15 30.20
C GLY A 186 34.06 -1.07 30.00
N CYS A 187 34.63 0.11 29.68
CA CYS A 187 36.02 0.25 29.27
C CYS A 187 36.87 1.06 30.28
N ILE A 188 36.69 0.83 31.59
CA ILE A 188 37.60 1.38 32.61
C ILE A 188 38.29 0.26 33.43
N LYS A 189 37.92 -1.01 33.25
CA LYS A 189 38.47 -2.10 34.08
C LYS A 189 39.67 -2.87 33.50
N THR A 190 40.20 -2.49 32.34
CA THR A 190 41.36 -3.17 31.72
C THR A 190 42.60 -2.30 31.54
N MET A 191 42.69 -1.16 32.25
CA MET A 191 43.88 -0.31 32.24
C MET A 191 44.52 -0.15 33.64
N VAL A 192 44.43 -1.20 34.49
CA VAL A 192 45.21 -1.33 35.73
C VAL A 192 45.87 -2.72 35.77
N ASP A 193 46.55 -3.11 34.68
CA ASP A 193 47.42 -4.30 34.70
C ASP A 193 48.59 -4.23 33.69
N LEU A 194 49.09 -3.02 33.42
CA LEU A 194 50.40 -2.84 32.80
C LEU A 194 51.44 -2.46 33.86
N LYS A 195 52.11 -3.51 34.36
CA LYS A 195 53.33 -3.64 35.20
C LYS A 195 54.26 -2.40 35.34
N PRO A 196 55.09 -2.39 36.39
CA PRO A 196 56.48 -2.74 36.10
C PRO A 196 57.07 -3.74 37.10
N ASN A 197 57.48 -4.89 36.58
CA ASN A 197 58.41 -5.80 37.25
C ASN A 197 59.81 -5.27 36.87
N LEU A 198 60.43 -4.47 37.74
CA LEU A 198 61.87 -4.19 37.65
C LEU A 198 62.59 -5.12 38.62
N ALA A 199 63.21 -6.15 38.05
CA ALA A 199 64.37 -6.79 38.64
C ALA A 199 65.57 -5.85 38.50
N TYR A 200 66.22 -5.54 39.62
CA TYR A 200 67.65 -5.65 39.93
C TYR A 200 67.89 -4.99 41.29
#